data_AF-A0A6U3SZU0-F1
#
_entry.id   AF-A0A6U3SZU0-F1
#
_cell.length_a   1.000
_cell.length_b   1.000
_cell.length_c   1.000
_cell.angle_alpha   90.00
_cell.angle_beta   90.00
_cell.angle_gamma   90.00
#
_symmetry.space_group_name_H-M   'P 1'
#
loop_
_entity.id
_entity.type
_entity.pdbx_description
1 polymer ?
#
loop_
_entity_poly.entity_id
_entity_poly.type
_entity_poly.pdbx_seq_one_letter_code
_entity_poly.pdbx_strand_id
1 'polypeptide(L)'
;MVYEPARNSDSKKLAFLTSQNFKDQAIWFLNSTDANPEDCELVWRMHKKSVALEKMKEDGTHLDAFSAHLVLESAQKACTIAEMREYLLTINPDYKKVSLLELLCYKFGSNWRDIVNAPQYDQKKEKEAQAQLKAAKKKLEEAIETARKASDDAEKARMAEENALLQQKESSKAAEASRIAEEELCKEKVRANETLEKLKNEDLQTIRKKEELEKMSCDGNLGIVKRNRAKAELATLQNQDSLPLRAAKIQNEAALKKLTRAANAAGKAAKDAEVALVNAERAEKDAIQAKKEALETGKAAEAIIPVAKEACDGVQVVLNEVLREKKAGKGTIFYIERELQEAKQFLPKSKFAIARQKTMKILKEALPEGEDPNAFIAGICA
;
A
#
# COMPACT_ATOMS: atom_id res chain seq x y z
N MET A 1 11.79 28.45 58.77
CA MET A 1 10.52 27.73 58.55
C MET A 1 10.37 26.72 59.67
N VAL A 2 9.30 26.82 60.45
CA VAL A 2 9.02 25.89 61.56
C VAL A 2 8.37 24.64 60.97
N TYR A 3 8.97 23.47 61.23
CA TYR A 3 8.44 22.17 60.80
C TYR A 3 7.24 21.82 61.69
N GLU A 4 6.03 22.20 61.29
CA GLU A 4 4.81 21.65 61.87
C GLU A 4 4.56 20.24 61.30
N PRO A 5 4.39 19.19 62.13
CA PRO A 5 4.13 17.85 61.64
C PRO A 5 2.79 17.79 60.88
N ALA A 6 2.79 17.07 59.75
CA ALA A 6 1.60 16.92 58.92
C ALA A 6 0.43 16.34 59.72
N ARG A 7 -0.74 16.97 59.66
CA ARG A 7 -1.98 16.35 60.15
C ARG A 7 -2.21 15.07 59.34
N ASN A 8 -2.51 13.96 60.01
CA ASN A 8 -2.62 12.60 59.42
C ASN A 8 -3.60 12.51 58.22
N SER A 9 -4.47 13.51 58.03
CA SER A 9 -5.35 13.66 56.86
C SER A 9 -4.61 14.10 55.59
N ASP A 10 -3.62 14.97 55.71
CA ASP A 10 -3.03 15.68 54.57
C ASP A 10 -1.99 14.81 53.87
N SER A 11 -1.22 14.04 54.65
CA SER A 11 -0.31 13.01 54.13
C SER A 11 -1.06 11.91 53.37
N LYS A 12 -2.27 11.54 53.80
CA LYS A 12 -3.10 10.55 53.09
C LYS A 12 -3.61 11.08 51.75
N LYS A 13 -4.02 12.36 51.71
CA LYS A 13 -4.42 13.02 50.46
C LYS A 13 -3.24 13.17 49.50
N LEU A 14 -2.07 13.56 50.01
CA LEU A 14 -0.85 13.62 49.21
C LEU A 14 -0.53 12.24 48.61
N ALA A 15 -0.51 11.18 49.42
CA ALA A 15 -0.27 9.81 48.93
C ALA A 15 -1.29 9.35 47.88
N PHE A 16 -2.55 9.75 48.01
CA PHE A 16 -3.58 9.48 46.99
C PHE A 16 -3.28 10.21 45.68
N LEU A 17 -2.89 11.48 45.74
CA LEU A 17 -2.59 12.29 44.56
C LEU A 17 -1.31 11.84 43.86
N THR A 18 -0.25 11.54 44.62
CA THR A 18 1.01 11.03 44.06
C THR A 18 0.86 9.64 43.43
N SER A 19 -0.17 8.88 43.82
CA SER A 19 -0.51 7.60 43.18
C SER A 19 -1.29 7.72 41.86
N GLN A 20 -1.81 8.91 41.51
CA GLN A 20 -2.48 9.13 40.23
C GLN A 20 -1.46 9.15 39.07
N ASN A 21 -1.95 9.09 37.83
CA ASN A 21 -1.08 9.26 36.67
C ASN A 21 -0.50 10.70 36.63
N PHE A 22 0.60 10.89 35.90
CA PHE A 22 1.24 12.20 35.79
C PHE A 22 0.31 13.29 35.24
N LYS A 23 -0.62 12.94 34.34
CA LYS A 23 -1.58 13.89 33.78
C LYS A 23 -2.51 14.45 34.86
N ASP A 24 -3.09 13.58 35.68
CA ASP A 24 -4.01 13.94 36.76
C ASP A 24 -3.27 14.70 37.87
N GLN A 25 -2.02 14.34 38.17
CA GLN A 25 -1.15 15.11 39.07
C GLN A 25 -0.91 16.54 38.56
N ALA A 26 -0.64 16.69 37.26
CA ALA A 26 -0.41 17.99 36.65
C ALA A 26 -1.69 18.83 36.55
N ILE A 27 -2.82 18.23 36.19
CA ILE A 27 -4.13 18.88 36.19
C ILE A 27 -4.48 19.33 37.60
N TRP A 28 -4.27 18.49 38.62
CA TRP A 28 -4.49 18.86 40.01
C TRP A 28 -3.67 20.08 40.41
N PHE A 29 -2.37 20.09 40.09
CA PHE A 29 -1.50 21.22 40.37
C PHE A 29 -1.99 22.52 39.71
N LEU A 30 -2.32 22.48 38.42
CA LEU A 30 -2.80 23.65 37.68
C LEU A 30 -4.18 24.11 38.12
N ASN A 31 -5.07 23.20 38.55
CA ASN A 31 -6.38 23.56 39.10
C ASN A 31 -6.24 24.22 40.49
N SER A 32 -5.17 23.90 41.21
CA SER A 32 -4.91 24.38 42.57
C SER A 32 -4.10 25.69 42.60
N THR A 33 -3.66 26.19 41.45
CA THR A 33 -2.80 27.39 41.34
C THR A 33 -3.38 28.39 40.34
N ASP A 34 -2.98 29.66 40.47
CA ASP A 34 -3.25 30.68 39.46
C ASP A 34 -2.13 30.73 38.41
N ALA A 35 -1.77 29.57 37.87
CA ALA A 35 -0.74 29.43 36.85
C ALA A 35 -1.07 30.28 35.60
N ASN A 36 -0.06 30.96 35.07
CA ASN A 36 -0.18 31.70 33.81
C ASN A 36 -0.05 30.72 32.60
N PRO A 37 -0.33 31.16 31.36
CA PRO A 37 -0.23 30.29 30.18
C PRO A 37 1.18 29.68 29.96
N GLU A 38 2.25 30.40 30.32
CA GLU A 38 3.63 29.92 30.18
C GLU A 38 3.93 28.81 31.18
N ASP A 39 3.45 28.94 32.41
CA ASP A 39 3.53 27.95 33.46
C ASP A 39 2.75 26.69 33.08
N CYS A 40 1.54 26.84 32.51
CA CYS A 40 0.77 25.72 31.99
C CYS A 40 1.54 24.92 30.92
N GLU A 41 2.19 25.60 29.96
CA GLU A 41 3.03 24.95 28.94
C GLU A 41 4.29 24.31 29.55
N LEU A 42 4.88 24.92 30.59
CA LEU A 42 5.99 24.33 31.31
C LEU A 42 5.57 23.05 32.04
N VAL A 43 4.44 23.07 32.73
CA VAL A 43 3.85 21.88 33.39
C VAL A 43 3.57 20.78 32.36
N TRP A 44 3.01 21.14 31.20
CA TRP A 44 2.80 20.20 30.09
C TRP A 44 4.11 19.54 29.60
N ARG A 45 5.16 20.34 29.41
CA ARG A 45 6.48 19.82 29.01
C ARG A 45 7.06 18.88 30.06
N MET A 46 6.96 19.24 31.34
CA MET A 46 7.41 18.38 32.45
C MET A 46 6.62 17.07 32.49
N HIS A 47 5.30 17.11 32.29
CA HIS A 47 4.45 15.93 32.16
C HIS A 47 4.91 15.01 31.01
N LYS A 48 5.03 15.54 29.78
CA LYS A 48 5.48 14.74 28.62
C LYS A 48 6.87 14.15 28.82
N LYS A 49 7.79 14.90 29.43
CA LYS A 49 9.14 14.41 29.75
C LYS A 49 9.12 13.31 30.80
N SER A 50 8.24 13.42 31.80
CA SER A 50 8.06 12.40 32.84
C SER A 50 7.54 11.09 32.24
N VAL A 51 6.52 11.17 31.38
CA VAL A 51 5.99 10.01 30.64
C VAL A 51 7.06 9.38 29.74
N ALA A 52 7.90 10.19 29.08
CA ALA A 52 8.95 9.68 28.19
C ALA A 52 10.11 8.99 28.93
N LEU A 53 10.40 9.39 30.17
CA LEU A 53 11.48 8.81 30.98
C LEU A 53 11.04 7.58 31.77
N GLU A 54 9.76 7.48 32.13
CA GLU A 54 9.20 6.28 32.74
C GLU A 54 9.02 5.19 31.67
N LYS A 55 9.86 4.15 31.70
CA LYS A 55 9.89 3.06 30.71
C LYS A 55 8.65 2.13 30.72
N MET A 56 7.63 2.42 31.55
CA MET A 56 6.38 1.65 31.66
C MET A 56 5.21 2.37 30.97
N LYS A 57 4.22 1.58 30.50
CA LYS A 57 3.12 1.97 29.60
C LYS A 57 2.39 3.27 29.96
N GLU A 58 2.04 4.02 28.91
CA GLU A 58 1.13 5.19 28.69
C GLU A 58 0.80 6.17 29.83
N ASP A 59 0.69 5.76 31.08
CA ASP A 59 0.28 6.58 32.23
C ASP A 59 1.19 6.30 33.43
N GLY A 60 2.42 6.78 33.34
CA GLY A 60 3.39 6.75 34.43
C GLY A 60 2.90 7.46 35.70
N THR A 61 3.42 7.06 36.86
CA THR A 61 2.98 7.57 38.17
C THR A 61 4.12 8.19 38.97
N HIS A 62 5.33 7.64 38.86
CA HIS A 62 6.48 8.04 39.66
C HIS A 62 7.77 7.90 38.87
N LEU A 63 8.69 8.82 39.10
CA LEU A 63 10.05 8.82 38.58
C LEU A 63 11.02 8.34 39.65
N ASP A 64 12.11 7.72 39.21
CA ASP A 64 13.28 7.58 40.08
C ASP A 64 13.99 8.94 40.22
N ALA A 65 14.79 9.10 41.28
CA ALA A 65 15.45 10.37 41.57
C ALA A 65 16.33 10.88 40.41
N PHE A 66 16.91 10.01 39.58
CA PHE A 66 17.70 10.45 38.44
C PHE A 66 16.80 10.99 37.31
N SER A 67 15.74 10.27 36.95
CA SER A 67 14.78 10.77 35.95
C SER A 67 14.07 12.04 36.40
N ALA A 68 13.74 12.15 37.68
CA ALA A 68 13.16 13.35 38.28
C ALA A 68 14.07 14.58 38.12
N HIS A 69 15.38 14.40 38.32
CA HIS A 69 16.38 15.45 38.10
C HIS A 69 16.47 15.87 36.63
N LEU A 70 16.47 14.91 35.69
CA LEU A 70 16.43 15.20 34.25
C LEU A 70 15.19 16.00 33.82
N VAL A 71 14.04 15.77 34.46
CA VAL A 71 12.82 16.57 34.22
C VAL A 71 13.04 18.02 34.68
N LEU A 72 13.63 18.25 35.84
CA LEU A 72 13.91 19.61 36.36
C LEU A 72 14.94 20.36 35.50
N GLU A 73 15.98 19.67 35.01
CA GLU A 73 16.93 20.24 34.05
C GLU A 73 16.22 20.70 32.78
N SER A 74 15.32 19.87 32.23
CA SER A 74 14.53 20.23 31.05
C SER A 74 13.58 21.40 31.29
N ALA A 75 13.17 21.60 32.55
CA ALA A 75 12.36 22.72 33.02
C ALA A 75 13.21 23.96 33.39
N GLN A 76 14.49 23.99 33.01
CA GLN A 76 15.43 25.08 33.28
C GLN A 76 15.51 25.44 34.77
N LYS A 77 15.38 24.46 35.67
CA LYS A 77 15.69 24.62 37.09
C LYS A 77 17.07 24.03 37.32
N ALA A 78 18.07 24.90 37.44
CA ALA A 78 19.39 24.48 37.89
C ALA A 78 19.30 24.08 39.37
N CYS A 79 19.47 22.79 39.64
CA CYS A 79 19.64 22.26 40.99
C CYS A 79 20.57 21.04 40.93
N THR A 80 21.33 20.83 41.99
CA THR A 80 22.07 19.57 42.16
C THR A 80 21.12 18.46 42.62
N ILE A 81 21.52 17.20 42.38
CA ILE A 81 20.74 16.04 42.87
C ILE A 81 20.63 16.06 44.41
N ALA A 82 21.65 16.58 45.10
CA ALA A 82 21.63 16.72 46.56
C ALA A 82 20.56 17.73 47.02
N GLU A 83 20.52 18.92 46.43
CA GLU A 83 19.53 19.97 46.75
C GLU A 83 18.09 19.50 46.48
N MET A 84 17.87 18.77 45.38
CA MET A 84 16.57 18.19 45.07
C MET A 84 16.16 17.14 46.11
N ARG A 85 17.07 16.25 46.53
CA ARG A 85 16.79 15.22 47.54
C ARG A 85 16.50 15.81 48.91
N GLU A 86 17.24 16.85 49.31
CA GLU A 86 16.99 17.57 50.57
C GLU A 86 15.57 18.14 50.60
N TYR A 87 15.12 18.75 49.51
CA TYR A 87 13.75 19.24 49.41
C TYR A 87 12.72 18.10 49.42
N LEU A 88 12.95 17.03 48.66
CA LEU A 88 12.03 15.89 48.62
C LEU A 88 11.87 15.21 49.98
N LEU A 89 12.94 15.13 50.79
CA LEU A 89 12.87 14.63 52.17
C LEU A 89 11.93 15.44 53.07
N THR A 90 11.71 16.73 52.76
CA THR A 90 10.76 17.57 53.52
C THR A 90 9.30 17.24 53.21
N ILE A 91 9.03 16.68 52.02
CA ILE A 91 7.68 16.36 51.54
C ILE A 91 7.37 14.88 51.77
N ASN A 92 8.29 14.01 51.35
CA ASN A 92 8.18 12.56 51.43
C ASN A 92 9.50 11.94 51.94
N PRO A 93 9.51 11.38 53.17
CA PRO A 93 10.66 10.70 53.72
C PRO A 93 11.14 9.48 52.90
N ASP A 94 10.25 8.85 52.11
CA ASP A 94 10.57 7.75 51.18
C ASP A 94 10.68 8.29 49.74
N TYR A 95 11.69 9.14 49.48
CA TYR A 95 11.94 9.82 48.20
C TYR A 95 12.41 8.90 47.07
N LYS A 96 12.42 7.57 47.26
CA LYS A 96 12.83 6.59 46.23
C LYS A 96 11.97 6.67 44.99
N LYS A 97 10.73 7.12 45.14
CA LYS A 97 9.76 7.39 44.08
C LYS A 97 9.34 8.84 44.18
N VAL A 98 9.53 9.59 43.11
CA VAL A 98 9.24 11.02 43.03
C VAL A 98 8.07 11.22 42.08
N SER A 99 6.98 11.77 42.59
CA SER A 99 5.81 12.13 41.80
C SER A 99 6.04 13.42 41.03
N LEU A 100 5.30 13.62 39.94
CA LEU A 100 5.32 14.90 39.21
C LEU A 100 4.81 16.04 40.09
N LEU A 101 3.80 15.80 40.93
CA LEU A 101 3.27 16.82 41.85
C LEU A 101 4.34 17.39 42.79
N GLU A 102 5.20 16.53 43.35
CA GLU A 102 6.32 16.95 44.21
C GLU A 102 7.35 17.79 43.44
N LEU A 103 7.65 17.42 42.19
CA LEU A 103 8.54 18.18 41.32
C LEU A 103 7.96 19.54 40.94
N LEU A 104 6.66 19.62 40.70
CA LEU A 104 5.96 20.88 40.42
C LEU A 104 5.99 21.79 41.65
N CYS A 105 5.72 21.25 42.85
CA CYS A 105 5.85 22.02 44.09
C CYS A 105 7.27 22.58 44.27
N TYR A 106 8.31 21.77 43.96
CA TYR A 106 9.69 22.23 44.00
C TYR A 106 10.01 23.33 42.97
N LYS A 107 9.59 23.13 41.72
CA LYS A 107 9.89 24.05 40.61
C LYS A 107 9.26 25.43 40.84
N PHE A 108 8.00 25.45 41.24
CA PHE A 108 7.20 26.67 41.41
C PHE A 108 7.27 27.24 42.83
N GLY A 109 7.94 26.56 43.76
CA GLY A 109 8.03 26.98 45.17
C GLY A 109 6.68 26.93 45.90
N SER A 110 5.74 26.13 45.39
CA SER A 110 4.40 25.99 45.96
C SER A 110 4.43 25.09 47.20
N ASN A 111 3.66 25.46 48.22
CA ASN A 111 3.52 24.65 49.42
C ASN A 111 2.57 23.47 49.14
N TRP A 112 3.09 22.25 49.25
CA TRP A 112 2.34 21.03 48.95
C TRP A 112 1.05 20.90 49.77
N ARG A 113 1.00 21.45 51.00
CA ARG A 113 -0.21 21.39 51.84
C ARG A 113 -1.35 22.24 51.28
N ASP A 114 -1.01 23.38 50.71
CA ASP A 114 -1.98 24.30 50.12
C ASP A 114 -2.53 23.70 48.83
N ILE A 115 -1.67 23.05 48.03
CA ILE A 115 -2.05 22.34 46.79
C ILE A 115 -2.96 21.14 47.08
N VAL A 116 -2.65 20.34 48.10
CA VAL A 116 -3.43 19.14 48.45
C VAL A 116 -4.82 19.48 49.01
N ASN A 117 -4.97 20.66 49.62
CA ASN A 117 -6.22 21.12 50.22
C ASN A 117 -6.97 22.15 49.38
N ALA A 118 -6.47 22.48 48.18
CA ALA A 118 -7.10 23.44 47.29
C ALA A 118 -8.52 23.01 46.90
N PRO A 119 -9.49 23.96 46.85
CA PRO A 119 -10.85 23.66 46.45
C PRO A 119 -10.87 23.15 45.00
N GLN A 120 -11.44 21.96 44.81
CA GLN A 120 -11.54 21.33 43.49
C GLN A 120 -12.85 21.70 42.81
N TYR A 121 -12.82 21.68 41.48
CA TYR A 121 -13.97 21.94 40.62
C TYR A 121 -14.87 20.70 40.52
N ASP A 122 -15.96 20.80 39.75
CA ASP A 122 -16.91 19.69 39.57
C ASP A 122 -16.25 18.52 38.80
N GLN A 123 -15.68 17.59 39.56
CA GLN A 123 -14.97 16.41 39.05
C GLN A 123 -15.84 15.57 38.09
N LYS A 124 -17.18 15.65 38.19
CA LYS A 124 -18.07 14.90 37.30
C LYS A 124 -18.03 15.49 35.89
N LYS A 125 -18.15 16.81 35.76
CA LYS A 125 -18.10 17.51 34.47
C LYS A 125 -16.72 17.42 33.82
N GLU A 126 -15.66 17.47 34.61
CA GLU A 126 -14.29 17.30 34.12
C GLU A 126 -14.05 15.91 33.53
N LYS A 127 -14.49 14.87 34.25
CA LYS A 127 -14.41 13.48 33.76
C LYS A 127 -15.25 13.26 32.51
N GLU A 128 -16.43 13.87 32.42
CA GLU A 128 -17.28 13.80 31.24
C GLU A 128 -16.61 14.45 30.02
N ALA A 129 -16.04 15.64 30.16
CA ALA A 129 -15.32 16.32 29.08
C ALA A 129 -14.07 15.53 28.64
N GLN A 130 -13.31 14.98 29.58
CA GLN A 130 -12.16 14.12 29.28
C GLN A 130 -12.59 12.81 28.58
N ALA A 131 -13.71 12.21 28.99
CA ALA A 131 -14.24 11.01 28.35
C ALA A 131 -14.71 11.28 26.91
N GLN A 132 -15.39 12.41 26.67
CA GLN A 132 -15.79 12.85 25.33
C GLN A 132 -14.57 13.10 24.44
N LEU A 133 -13.52 13.75 24.96
CA LEU A 133 -12.26 13.94 24.25
C LEU A 133 -11.60 12.61 23.89
N LYS A 134 -11.50 11.67 24.84
CA LYS A 134 -10.92 10.34 24.60
C LYS A 134 -11.70 9.58 23.53
N ALA A 135 -13.03 9.65 23.56
CA ALA A 135 -13.88 9.02 22.55
C ALA A 135 -13.69 9.67 21.15
N ALA A 136 -13.61 11.01 21.08
CA ALA A 136 -13.39 11.72 19.82
C ALA A 136 -12.00 11.42 19.22
N LYS A 137 -10.95 11.43 20.06
CA LYS A 137 -9.59 11.04 19.65
C LYS A 137 -9.52 9.62 19.12
N LYS A 138 -10.13 8.67 19.83
CA LYS A 138 -10.17 7.27 19.39
C LYS A 138 -10.84 7.12 18.01
N LYS A 139 -11.99 7.78 17.80
CA LYS A 139 -12.66 7.79 16.49
C LYS A 139 -11.77 8.40 15.40
N LEU A 140 -11.03 9.45 15.73
CA LEU A 140 -10.11 10.11 14.79
C LEU A 140 -8.92 9.21 14.43
N GLU A 141 -8.32 8.54 15.41
CA GLU A 141 -7.23 7.58 15.19
C GLU A 141 -7.69 6.40 14.34
N GLU A 142 -8.86 5.83 14.63
CA GLU A 142 -9.47 4.76 13.83
C GLU A 142 -9.75 5.23 12.39
N ALA A 143 -10.25 6.45 12.20
CA ALA A 143 -10.48 7.04 10.88
C ALA A 143 -9.18 7.26 10.09
N ILE A 144 -8.11 7.70 10.76
CA ILE A 144 -6.80 7.90 10.13
C ILE A 144 -6.17 6.56 9.75
N GLU A 145 -6.24 5.56 10.63
CA GLU A 145 -5.64 4.25 10.38
C GLU A 145 -6.39 3.49 9.28
N THR A 146 -7.73 3.56 9.26
CA THR A 146 -8.53 3.00 8.16
C THR A 146 -8.22 3.66 6.83
N ALA A 147 -8.11 5.00 6.79
CA ALA A 147 -7.74 5.73 5.59
C ALA A 147 -6.30 5.42 5.12
N ARG A 148 -5.37 5.23 6.06
CA ARG A 148 -3.99 4.82 5.76
C ARG A 148 -3.95 3.44 5.11
N LYS A 149 -4.61 2.45 5.72
CA LYS A 149 -4.69 1.08 5.16
C LYS A 149 -5.31 1.08 3.77
N ALA A 150 -6.40 1.82 3.58
CA ALA A 150 -7.04 1.93 2.28
C ALA A 150 -6.14 2.59 1.23
N SER A 151 -5.35 3.60 1.61
CA SER A 151 -4.34 4.20 0.72
C SER A 151 -3.23 3.22 0.36
N ASP A 152 -2.73 2.42 1.31
CA ASP A 152 -1.70 1.42 1.05
C ASP A 152 -2.22 0.31 0.13
N ASP A 153 -3.49 -0.09 0.30
CA ASP A 153 -4.13 -1.10 -0.54
C ASP A 153 -4.43 -0.57 -1.96
N ALA A 154 -4.82 0.70 -2.09
CA ALA A 154 -4.96 1.36 -3.40
C ALA A 154 -3.62 1.43 -4.17
N GLU A 155 -2.51 1.70 -3.48
CA GLU A 155 -1.18 1.72 -4.10
C GLU A 155 -0.77 0.30 -4.55
N LYS A 156 -0.98 -0.72 -3.73
CA LYS A 156 -0.73 -2.13 -4.13
C LYS A 156 -1.58 -2.53 -5.33
N ALA A 157 -2.86 -2.13 -5.36
CA ALA A 157 -3.74 -2.43 -6.49
C ALA A 157 -3.29 -1.72 -7.78
N ARG A 158 -2.77 -0.48 -7.69
CA ARG A 158 -2.17 0.22 -8.84
C ARG A 158 -0.94 -0.52 -9.37
N MET A 159 -0.03 -0.94 -8.47
CA MET A 159 1.15 -1.70 -8.88
C MET A 159 0.76 -3.05 -9.52
N ALA A 160 -0.30 -3.70 -9.04
CA ALA A 160 -0.83 -4.93 -9.63
C ALA A 160 -1.39 -4.71 -11.05
N GLU A 161 -2.14 -3.64 -11.28
CA GLU A 161 -2.64 -3.25 -12.61
C GLU A 161 -1.49 -2.98 -13.59
N GLU A 162 -0.49 -2.21 -13.17
CA GLU A 162 0.67 -1.90 -14.02
C GLU A 162 1.45 -3.16 -14.43
N ASN A 163 1.65 -4.09 -13.48
CA ASN A 163 2.29 -5.38 -13.76
C ASN A 163 1.43 -6.26 -14.67
N ALA A 164 0.11 -6.29 -14.48
CA ALA A 164 -0.80 -7.06 -15.34
C ALA A 164 -0.83 -6.52 -16.77
N LEU A 165 -0.82 -5.20 -16.93
CA LEU A 165 -0.73 -4.55 -18.25
C LEU A 165 0.60 -4.86 -18.94
N LEU A 166 1.71 -4.86 -18.20
CA LEU A 166 3.01 -5.24 -18.76
C LEU A 166 3.00 -6.70 -19.24
N GLN A 167 2.48 -7.61 -18.42
CA GLN A 167 2.36 -9.02 -18.76
C GLN A 167 1.45 -9.27 -19.97
N GLN A 168 0.34 -8.52 -20.10
CA GLN A 168 -0.54 -8.59 -21.27
C GLN A 168 0.20 -8.12 -22.52
N LYS A 169 0.94 -7.01 -22.47
CA LYS A 169 1.74 -6.52 -23.61
C LYS A 169 2.81 -7.51 -24.03
N GLU A 170 3.48 -8.15 -23.09
CA GLU A 170 4.47 -9.19 -23.38
C GLU A 170 3.82 -10.43 -23.99
N SER A 171 2.69 -10.88 -23.45
CA SER A 171 1.93 -12.03 -23.95
C SER A 171 1.38 -11.76 -25.36
N SER A 172 0.91 -10.55 -25.64
CA SER A 172 0.43 -10.13 -26.96
C SER A 172 1.54 -10.15 -28.00
N LYS A 173 2.74 -9.63 -27.66
CA LYS A 173 3.91 -9.70 -28.53
C LYS A 173 4.35 -11.14 -28.78
N ALA A 174 4.31 -12.00 -27.77
CA ALA A 174 4.67 -13.41 -27.89
C ALA A 174 3.66 -14.20 -28.76
N ALA A 175 2.37 -13.92 -28.62
CA ALA A 175 1.32 -14.50 -29.45
C ALA A 175 1.47 -14.08 -30.92
N GLU A 176 1.72 -12.80 -31.19
CA GLU A 176 1.92 -12.29 -32.54
C GLU A 176 3.17 -12.88 -33.20
N ALA A 177 4.30 -12.94 -32.46
CA ALA A 177 5.52 -13.55 -32.96
C ALA A 177 5.32 -15.05 -33.28
N SER A 178 4.54 -15.77 -32.46
CA SER A 178 4.23 -17.19 -32.69
C SER A 178 3.34 -17.38 -33.92
N ARG A 179 2.36 -16.49 -34.13
CA ARG A 179 1.48 -16.50 -35.31
C ARG A 179 2.26 -16.26 -36.60
N ILE A 180 3.15 -15.26 -36.61
CA ILE A 180 4.01 -14.97 -37.77
C ILE A 180 4.90 -16.18 -38.09
N ALA A 181 5.52 -16.80 -37.08
CA ALA A 181 6.35 -18.00 -37.27
C ALA A 181 5.54 -19.20 -37.81
N GLU A 182 4.31 -19.40 -37.34
CA GLU A 182 3.42 -20.44 -37.88
C GLU A 182 3.08 -20.17 -39.35
N GLU A 183 2.73 -18.93 -39.72
CA GLU A 183 2.44 -18.55 -41.09
C GLU A 183 3.62 -18.75 -42.04
N GLU A 184 4.83 -18.37 -41.61
CA GLU A 184 6.05 -18.54 -42.40
C GLU A 184 6.34 -20.03 -42.66
N LEU A 185 6.27 -20.86 -41.63
CA LEU A 185 6.45 -22.31 -41.77
C LEU A 185 5.35 -22.96 -42.62
N CYS A 186 4.12 -22.46 -42.54
CA CYS A 186 3.03 -22.92 -43.40
C CYS A 186 3.30 -22.57 -44.88
N LYS A 187 3.72 -21.33 -45.16
CA LYS A 187 4.12 -20.88 -46.51
C LYS A 187 5.28 -21.71 -47.05
N GLU A 188 6.30 -22.00 -46.23
CA GLU A 188 7.42 -22.86 -46.62
C GLU A 188 6.99 -24.30 -46.90
N LYS A 189 6.09 -24.86 -46.07
CA LYS A 189 5.53 -26.20 -46.26
C LYS A 189 4.76 -26.30 -47.59
N VAL A 190 3.95 -25.29 -47.93
CA VAL A 190 3.22 -25.25 -49.20
C VAL A 190 4.20 -25.23 -50.38
N ARG A 191 5.21 -24.35 -50.35
CA ARG A 191 6.25 -24.28 -51.38
C ARG A 191 7.00 -25.61 -51.55
N ALA A 192 7.36 -26.26 -50.45
CA ALA A 192 8.02 -27.57 -50.49
C ALA A 192 7.12 -28.70 -51.02
N ASN A 193 5.80 -28.60 -50.82
CA ASN A 193 4.86 -29.55 -51.39
C ASN A 193 4.70 -29.33 -52.91
N GLU A 194 4.60 -28.08 -53.35
CA GLU A 194 4.54 -27.73 -54.78
C GLU A 194 5.79 -28.17 -55.55
N THR A 195 6.98 -28.04 -54.97
CA THR A 195 8.23 -28.53 -55.60
C THR A 195 8.22 -30.06 -55.69
N LEU A 196 7.74 -30.75 -54.66
CA LEU A 196 7.62 -32.20 -54.67
C LEU A 196 6.60 -32.69 -55.72
N GLU A 197 5.47 -32.02 -55.87
CA GLU A 197 4.47 -32.33 -56.91
C GLU A 197 5.02 -32.12 -58.33
N LYS A 198 5.77 -31.04 -58.57
CA LYS A 198 6.46 -30.82 -59.87
C LYS A 198 7.41 -31.97 -60.20
N LEU A 199 8.25 -32.39 -59.25
CA LEU A 199 9.16 -33.53 -59.43
C LEU A 199 8.43 -34.85 -59.65
N LYS A 200 7.27 -35.06 -59.00
CA LYS A 200 6.43 -36.24 -59.23
C LYS A 200 5.82 -36.22 -60.63
N ASN A 201 5.37 -35.08 -61.11
CA ASN A 201 4.82 -34.91 -62.45
C ASN A 201 5.89 -35.13 -63.53
N GLU A 202 7.11 -34.61 -63.35
CA GLU A 202 8.24 -34.87 -64.26
C GLU A 202 8.54 -36.37 -64.36
N ASP A 203 8.59 -37.08 -63.23
CA ASP A 203 8.79 -38.54 -63.23
C ASP A 203 7.67 -39.27 -63.96
N LEU A 204 6.40 -38.91 -63.70
CA LEU A 204 5.25 -39.50 -64.40
C LEU A 204 5.31 -39.24 -65.91
N GLN A 205 5.76 -38.06 -66.34
CA GLN A 205 5.98 -37.78 -67.76
C GLN A 205 7.08 -38.65 -68.36
N THR A 206 8.18 -38.87 -67.64
CA THR A 206 9.25 -39.78 -68.12
C THR A 206 8.77 -41.22 -68.20
N ILE A 207 7.96 -41.68 -67.24
CA ILE A 207 7.35 -43.02 -67.24
C ILE A 207 6.38 -43.18 -68.41
N ARG A 208 5.45 -42.23 -68.60
CA ARG A 208 4.50 -42.24 -69.73
C ARG A 208 5.22 -42.27 -71.08
N LYS A 209 6.26 -41.45 -71.27
CA LYS A 209 7.07 -41.47 -72.50
C LYS A 209 7.74 -42.82 -72.72
N LYS A 210 8.23 -43.48 -71.67
CA LYS A 210 8.79 -44.84 -71.75
C LYS A 210 7.71 -45.84 -72.20
N GLU A 211 6.55 -45.85 -71.55
CA GLU A 211 5.44 -46.74 -71.92
C GLU A 211 4.93 -46.52 -73.36
N GLU A 212 4.85 -45.27 -73.81
CA GLU A 212 4.46 -44.93 -75.19
C GLU A 212 5.50 -45.45 -76.20
N LEU A 213 6.78 -45.25 -75.94
CA LEU A 213 7.87 -45.75 -76.80
C LEU A 213 7.94 -47.28 -76.80
N GLU A 214 7.67 -47.94 -75.67
CA GLU A 214 7.55 -49.42 -75.61
C GLU A 214 6.43 -49.91 -76.52
N LYS A 215 5.23 -49.32 -76.39
CA LYS A 215 4.07 -49.65 -77.24
C LYS A 215 4.39 -49.46 -78.72
N MET A 216 4.97 -48.32 -79.11
CA MET A 216 5.35 -48.06 -80.51
C MET A 216 6.46 -48.99 -81.03
N SER A 217 7.33 -49.49 -80.14
CA SER A 217 8.40 -50.41 -80.53
C SER A 217 7.91 -51.82 -80.84
N CYS A 218 6.80 -52.23 -80.22
CA CYS A 218 6.18 -53.55 -80.34
C CYS A 218 5.01 -53.62 -81.34
N ASP A 219 4.54 -52.48 -81.83
CA ASP A 219 3.40 -52.43 -82.75
C ASP A 219 3.77 -52.91 -84.17
N GLY A 220 3.23 -54.07 -84.56
CA GLY A 220 3.47 -54.70 -85.85
C GLY A 220 2.91 -53.95 -87.06
N ASN A 221 1.94 -53.04 -86.84
CA ASN A 221 1.33 -52.22 -87.89
C ASN A 221 2.17 -50.98 -88.25
N LEU A 222 3.19 -50.64 -87.46
CA LEU A 222 4.09 -49.52 -87.70
C LEU A 222 5.31 -49.91 -88.56
N GLY A 223 5.68 -49.03 -89.50
CA GLY A 223 6.83 -49.22 -90.39
C GLY A 223 8.16 -49.43 -89.65
N ILE A 224 9.04 -50.27 -90.21
CA ILE A 224 10.31 -50.72 -89.60
C ILE A 224 11.16 -49.54 -89.08
N VAL A 225 11.22 -48.44 -89.83
CA VAL A 225 11.99 -47.24 -89.46
C VAL A 225 11.43 -46.58 -88.18
N LYS A 226 10.10 -46.47 -88.05
CA LYS A 226 9.46 -45.89 -86.86
C LYS A 226 9.66 -46.77 -85.63
N ARG A 227 9.58 -48.10 -85.78
CA ARG A 227 9.89 -49.05 -84.69
C ARG A 227 11.35 -48.97 -84.24
N ASN A 228 12.29 -48.93 -85.18
CA ASN A 228 13.71 -48.84 -84.84
C ASN A 228 14.07 -47.49 -84.20
N ARG A 229 13.42 -46.40 -84.63
CA ARG A 229 13.54 -45.09 -83.98
C ARG A 229 13.00 -45.12 -82.54
N ALA A 230 11.82 -45.69 -82.32
CA ALA A 230 11.26 -45.86 -80.98
C ALA A 230 12.16 -46.72 -80.07
N LYS A 231 12.77 -47.79 -80.60
CA LYS A 231 13.76 -48.60 -79.88
C LYS A 231 15.03 -47.83 -79.50
N ALA A 232 15.54 -46.98 -80.40
CA ALA A 232 16.73 -46.16 -80.14
C ALA A 232 16.45 -45.06 -79.10
N GLU A 233 15.29 -44.40 -79.19
CA GLU A 233 14.85 -43.37 -78.24
C GLU A 233 14.55 -43.99 -76.86
N LEU A 234 13.94 -45.18 -76.81
CA LEU A 234 13.76 -45.96 -75.59
C LEU A 234 15.09 -46.34 -74.93
N ALA A 235 16.04 -46.88 -75.69
CA ALA A 235 17.37 -47.22 -75.18
C ALA A 235 18.08 -45.97 -74.63
N THR A 236 17.92 -44.82 -75.28
CA THR A 236 18.45 -43.54 -74.78
C THR A 236 17.82 -43.14 -73.45
N LEU A 237 16.50 -43.26 -73.29
CA LEU A 237 15.77 -42.97 -72.04
C LEU A 237 15.98 -44.01 -70.94
N GLN A 238 16.33 -45.25 -71.28
CA GLN A 238 16.73 -46.28 -70.33
C GLN A 238 18.17 -46.06 -69.85
N ASN A 239 19.05 -45.53 -70.71
CA ASN A 239 20.42 -45.15 -70.37
C ASN A 239 20.52 -43.80 -69.65
N GLN A 240 19.51 -42.92 -69.76
CA GLN A 240 19.45 -41.71 -68.94
C GLN A 240 19.28 -42.05 -67.46
N ASP A 241 20.17 -41.52 -66.63
CA ASP A 241 20.22 -41.81 -65.21
C ASP A 241 18.98 -41.24 -64.48
N SER A 242 18.23 -42.13 -63.83
CA SER A 242 17.05 -41.80 -63.03
C SER A 242 17.37 -41.49 -61.56
N LEU A 243 18.62 -41.77 -61.13
CA LEU A 243 19.06 -41.55 -59.75
C LEU A 243 18.99 -40.08 -59.32
N PRO A 244 19.35 -39.07 -60.15
CA PRO A 244 19.27 -37.66 -59.75
C PRO A 244 17.84 -37.22 -59.39
N LEU A 245 16.85 -37.64 -60.19
CA LEU A 245 15.44 -37.31 -59.95
C LEU A 245 14.91 -38.00 -58.69
N ARG A 246 15.29 -39.27 -58.48
CA ARG A 246 14.93 -40.03 -57.26
C ARG A 246 15.59 -39.42 -56.02
N ALA A 247 16.85 -39.02 -56.10
CA ALA A 247 17.55 -38.35 -55.01
C ALA A 247 16.87 -37.01 -54.67
N ALA A 248 16.53 -36.20 -55.67
CA ALA A 248 15.82 -34.94 -55.48
C ALA A 248 14.44 -35.15 -54.82
N LYS A 249 13.69 -36.20 -55.20
CA LYS A 249 12.42 -36.56 -54.55
C LYS A 249 12.62 -36.94 -53.08
N ILE A 250 13.55 -37.85 -52.79
CA ILE A 250 13.84 -38.30 -51.42
C ILE A 250 14.25 -37.11 -50.56
N GLN A 251 15.07 -36.21 -51.09
CA GLN A 251 15.51 -35.00 -50.40
C GLN A 251 14.34 -34.04 -50.12
N ASN A 252 13.47 -33.79 -51.10
CA ASN A 252 12.30 -32.93 -50.91
C ASN A 252 11.25 -33.57 -49.99
N GLU A 253 11.05 -34.89 -50.04
CA GLU A 253 10.19 -35.61 -49.09
C GLU A 253 10.72 -35.52 -47.65
N ALA A 254 12.04 -35.66 -47.47
CA ALA A 254 12.67 -35.47 -46.18
C ALA A 254 12.53 -34.01 -45.70
N ALA A 255 12.70 -33.02 -46.58
CA ALA A 255 12.48 -31.61 -46.28
C ALA A 255 11.02 -31.33 -45.88
N LEU A 256 10.04 -31.86 -46.62
CA LEU A 256 8.63 -31.72 -46.31
C LEU A 256 8.25 -32.36 -44.97
N LYS A 257 8.82 -33.52 -44.63
CA LYS A 257 8.65 -34.14 -43.31
C LYS A 257 9.20 -33.27 -42.19
N LYS A 258 10.37 -32.65 -42.39
CA LYS A 258 10.96 -31.71 -41.42
C LYS A 258 10.08 -30.47 -41.25
N LEU A 259 9.66 -29.85 -42.35
CA LEU A 259 8.77 -28.68 -42.33
C LEU A 259 7.42 -28.99 -41.69
N THR A 260 6.85 -30.17 -41.94
CA THR A 260 5.57 -30.57 -41.32
C THR A 260 5.70 -30.71 -39.81
N ARG A 261 6.81 -31.26 -39.30
CA ARG A 261 7.07 -31.32 -37.86
C ARG A 261 7.26 -29.93 -37.26
N ALA A 262 8.01 -29.06 -37.94
CA ALA A 262 8.22 -27.68 -37.53
C ALA A 262 6.91 -26.88 -37.49
N ALA A 263 6.08 -26.98 -38.52
CA ALA A 263 4.78 -26.31 -38.60
C ALA A 263 3.83 -26.79 -37.49
N ASN A 264 3.79 -28.10 -37.19
CA ASN A 264 2.98 -28.62 -36.10
C ASN A 264 3.46 -28.11 -34.72
N ALA A 265 4.78 -28.01 -34.53
CA ALA A 265 5.36 -27.45 -33.31
C ALA A 265 5.05 -25.96 -33.17
N ALA A 266 5.14 -25.19 -34.26
CA ALA A 266 4.80 -23.78 -34.30
C ALA A 266 3.31 -23.53 -34.03
N GLY A 267 2.40 -24.31 -34.63
CA GLY A 267 0.97 -24.20 -34.35
C GLY A 267 0.59 -24.59 -32.91
N LYS A 268 1.35 -25.49 -32.27
CA LYS A 268 1.20 -25.73 -30.83
C LYS A 268 1.67 -24.51 -30.01
N ALA A 269 2.84 -23.96 -30.34
CA ALA A 269 3.37 -22.78 -29.67
C ALA A 269 2.44 -21.55 -29.83
N ALA A 270 1.83 -21.36 -31.00
CA ALA A 270 0.85 -20.30 -31.24
C ALA A 270 -0.39 -20.44 -30.35
N LYS A 271 -0.94 -21.65 -30.22
CA LYS A 271 -2.06 -21.93 -29.30
C LYS A 271 -1.69 -21.71 -27.84
N ASP A 272 -0.50 -22.17 -27.43
CA ASP A 272 -0.03 -21.98 -26.05
C ASP A 272 0.16 -20.49 -25.74
N ALA A 273 0.65 -19.70 -26.71
CA ALA A 273 0.81 -18.25 -26.59
C ALA A 273 -0.55 -17.50 -26.57
N GLU A 274 -1.53 -17.95 -27.35
CA GLU A 274 -2.89 -17.39 -27.34
C GLU A 274 -3.60 -17.66 -26.00
N VAL A 275 -3.46 -18.87 -25.44
CA VAL A 275 -3.95 -19.18 -24.09
C VAL A 275 -3.27 -18.30 -23.04
N ALA A 276 -1.97 -18.06 -23.16
CA ALA A 276 -1.25 -17.15 -22.27
C ALA A 276 -1.77 -15.70 -22.37
N LEU A 277 -2.08 -15.23 -23.58
CA LEU A 277 -2.68 -13.91 -23.79
C LEU A 277 -4.06 -13.80 -23.12
N VAL A 278 -4.96 -14.77 -23.33
CA VAL A 278 -6.29 -14.77 -22.71
C VAL A 278 -6.19 -14.76 -21.18
N ASN A 279 -5.25 -15.51 -20.61
CA ASN A 279 -5.00 -15.50 -19.17
C ASN A 279 -4.47 -14.14 -18.69
N ALA A 280 -3.60 -13.49 -19.46
CA ALA A 280 -3.08 -12.17 -19.12
C ALA A 280 -4.15 -11.07 -19.21
N GLU A 281 -5.05 -11.12 -20.21
CA GLU A 281 -6.21 -10.22 -20.31
C GLU A 281 -7.17 -10.39 -19.14
N ARG A 282 -7.38 -11.62 -18.68
CA ARG A 282 -8.19 -11.88 -17.49
C ARG A 282 -7.53 -11.29 -16.24
N ALA A 283 -6.23 -11.49 -16.08
CA ALA A 283 -5.46 -10.92 -14.97
C ALA A 283 -5.51 -9.38 -14.95
N GLU A 284 -5.47 -8.73 -16.12
CA GLU A 284 -5.64 -7.28 -16.25
C GLU A 284 -7.03 -6.83 -15.79
N LYS A 285 -8.09 -7.49 -16.25
CA LYS A 285 -9.47 -7.18 -15.84
C LYS A 285 -9.67 -7.35 -14.33
N ASP A 286 -9.14 -8.42 -13.76
CA ASP A 286 -9.19 -8.69 -12.32
C ASP A 286 -8.41 -7.61 -11.53
N ALA A 287 -7.24 -7.17 -12.04
CA ALA A 287 -6.46 -6.10 -11.42
C ALA A 287 -7.14 -4.73 -11.50
N ILE A 288 -7.78 -4.40 -12.63
CA ILE A 288 -8.59 -3.18 -12.79
C ILE A 288 -9.76 -3.17 -11.80
N GLN A 289 -10.44 -4.30 -11.63
CA GLN A 289 -11.54 -4.43 -10.69
C GLN A 289 -11.07 -4.26 -9.25
N ALA A 290 -9.96 -4.92 -8.87
CA ALA A 290 -9.36 -4.76 -7.55
C ALA A 290 -8.94 -3.31 -7.26
N LYS A 291 -8.42 -2.58 -8.26
CA LYS A 291 -8.10 -1.16 -8.14
C LYS A 291 -9.35 -0.31 -7.91
N LYS A 292 -10.45 -0.57 -8.62
CA LYS A 292 -11.72 0.14 -8.42
C LYS A 292 -12.23 -0.06 -6.98
N GLU A 293 -12.23 -1.29 -6.50
CA GLU A 293 -12.66 -1.62 -5.13
C GLU A 293 -11.75 -0.96 -4.08
N ALA A 294 -10.43 -0.96 -4.30
CA ALA A 294 -9.48 -0.29 -3.42
C ALA A 294 -9.66 1.25 -3.41
N LEU A 295 -10.01 1.84 -4.55
CA LEU A 295 -10.33 3.28 -4.61
C LEU A 295 -11.65 3.61 -3.91
N GLU A 296 -12.69 2.80 -4.06
CA GLU A 296 -13.97 3.02 -3.36
C GLU A 296 -13.83 2.87 -1.85
N THR A 297 -13.08 1.86 -1.38
CA THR A 297 -12.76 1.72 0.05
C THR A 297 -11.92 2.91 0.56
N GLY A 298 -10.99 3.41 -0.25
CA GLY A 298 -10.26 4.66 0.02
C GLY A 298 -11.18 5.86 0.20
N LYS A 299 -12.13 6.08 -0.71
CA LYS A 299 -13.12 7.16 -0.63
C LYS A 299 -13.99 7.04 0.62
N ALA A 300 -14.47 5.84 0.92
CA ALA A 300 -15.29 5.59 2.11
C ALA A 300 -14.52 5.89 3.40
N ALA A 301 -13.25 5.49 3.48
CA ALA A 301 -12.40 5.78 4.62
C ALA A 301 -12.09 7.28 4.77
N GLU A 302 -11.84 7.99 3.66
CA GLU A 302 -11.64 9.44 3.66
C GLU A 302 -12.88 10.21 4.13
N ALA A 303 -14.09 9.73 3.80
CA ALA A 303 -15.35 10.35 4.21
C ALA A 303 -15.59 10.27 5.73
N ILE A 304 -14.93 9.36 6.46
CA ILE A 304 -15.05 9.24 7.93
C ILE A 304 -14.23 10.33 8.64
N ILE A 305 -13.15 10.82 8.03
CA ILE A 305 -12.28 11.85 8.61
C ILE A 305 -13.00 13.17 8.95
N PRO A 306 -13.83 13.78 8.06
CA PRO A 306 -14.58 14.99 8.42
C PRO A 306 -15.55 14.74 9.57
N VAL A 307 -16.23 13.59 9.62
CA VAL A 307 -17.13 13.23 10.73
C VAL A 307 -16.36 13.11 12.05
N ALA A 308 -15.16 12.52 12.02
CA ALA A 308 -14.29 12.46 13.20
C ALA A 308 -13.77 13.85 13.62
N LYS A 309 -13.49 14.75 12.67
CA LYS A 309 -13.12 16.14 12.96
C LYS A 309 -14.27 16.92 13.59
N GLU A 310 -15.48 16.79 13.07
CA GLU A 310 -16.68 17.41 13.64
C GLU A 310 -16.91 16.94 15.08
N ALA A 311 -16.65 15.66 15.37
CA ALA A 311 -16.70 15.16 16.74
C ALA A 311 -15.66 15.85 17.66
N CYS A 312 -14.43 16.09 17.19
CA CYS A 312 -13.43 16.85 17.93
C CYS A 312 -13.82 18.34 18.11
N ASP A 313 -14.41 18.95 17.09
CA ASP A 313 -14.89 20.34 17.18
C ASP A 313 -16.10 20.46 18.11
N GLY A 314 -16.97 19.43 18.17
CA GLY A 314 -18.04 19.33 19.15
C GLY A 314 -17.52 19.31 20.60
N VAL A 315 -16.40 18.62 20.87
CA VAL A 315 -15.74 18.65 22.18
C VAL A 315 -15.24 20.06 22.53
N GLN A 316 -14.77 20.84 21.55
CA GLN A 316 -14.37 22.23 21.78
C GLN A 316 -15.57 23.11 22.17
N VAL A 317 -16.75 22.86 21.59
CA VAL A 317 -17.98 23.60 21.96
C VAL A 317 -18.37 23.30 23.41
N VAL A 318 -18.40 22.02 23.80
CA VAL A 318 -18.69 21.61 25.18
C VAL A 318 -17.65 22.22 26.15
N LEU A 319 -16.39 22.26 25.76
CA LEU A 319 -15.34 22.86 26.58
C LEU A 319 -15.54 24.37 26.77
N ASN A 320 -15.91 25.09 25.72
CA ASN A 320 -16.21 26.52 25.78
C ASN A 320 -17.43 26.82 26.67
N GLU A 321 -18.42 25.93 26.70
CA GLU A 321 -19.57 26.03 27.61
C GLU A 321 -19.15 25.80 29.06
N VAL A 322 -18.37 24.75 29.34
CA VAL A 322 -17.83 24.46 30.68
C VAL A 322 -16.95 25.61 31.20
N LEU A 323 -16.17 26.22 30.31
CA LEU A 323 -15.40 27.45 30.55
C LEU A 323 -16.30 28.62 30.97
N ARG A 324 -17.38 28.85 30.23
CA ARG A 324 -18.35 29.93 30.51
C ARG A 324 -19.03 29.72 31.87
N GLU A 325 -19.33 28.47 32.21
CA GLU A 325 -19.96 28.12 33.49
C GLU A 325 -18.99 28.18 34.68
N LYS A 326 -17.67 28.34 34.46
CA LYS A 326 -16.61 28.25 35.50
C LYS A 326 -16.68 26.96 36.34
N LYS A 327 -17.20 25.87 35.76
CA LYS A 327 -17.43 24.60 36.48
C LYS A 327 -16.27 23.60 36.39
N ALA A 328 -15.26 23.87 35.56
CA ALA A 328 -14.02 23.10 35.49
C ALA A 328 -12.80 23.98 35.82
N GLY A 329 -11.74 23.33 36.28
CA GLY A 329 -10.50 24.02 36.59
C GLY A 329 -9.70 24.40 35.35
N LYS A 330 -8.94 25.49 35.49
CA LYS A 330 -8.09 26.06 34.41
C LYS A 330 -7.11 25.01 33.86
N GLY A 331 -6.56 24.15 34.72
CA GLY A 331 -5.67 23.06 34.36
C GLY A 331 -6.35 22.01 33.50
N THR A 332 -7.55 21.56 33.89
CA THR A 332 -8.35 20.61 33.10
C THR A 332 -8.62 21.14 31.70
N ILE A 333 -9.03 22.41 31.61
CA ILE A 333 -9.34 23.04 30.32
C ILE A 333 -8.10 23.13 29.44
N PHE A 334 -7.00 23.64 29.99
CA PHE A 334 -5.73 23.75 29.26
C PHE A 334 -5.27 22.40 28.71
N TYR A 335 -5.36 21.33 29.51
CA TYR A 335 -5.02 19.98 29.07
C TYR A 335 -5.91 19.49 27.92
N ILE A 336 -7.22 19.73 27.97
CA ILE A 336 -8.14 19.35 26.90
C ILE A 336 -7.86 20.14 25.62
N GLU A 337 -7.66 21.47 25.71
CA GLU A 337 -7.33 22.31 24.56
C GLU A 337 -6.01 21.89 23.91
N ARG A 338 -4.99 21.63 24.73
CA ARG A 338 -3.68 21.23 24.25
C ARG A 338 -3.72 19.89 23.54
N GLU A 339 -4.47 18.95 24.10
CA GLU A 339 -4.70 17.65 23.52
C GLU A 339 -5.50 17.70 22.21
N LEU A 340 -6.45 18.62 22.08
CA LEU A 340 -7.15 18.89 20.83
C LEU A 340 -6.22 19.52 19.79
N GLN A 341 -5.33 20.42 20.19
CA GLN A 341 -4.32 21.01 19.30
C GLN A 341 -3.35 19.95 18.78
N GLU A 342 -2.84 19.05 19.63
CA GLU A 342 -2.01 17.92 19.20
C GLU A 342 -2.76 17.05 18.19
N ALA A 343 -4.01 16.65 18.49
CA ALA A 343 -4.84 15.88 17.57
C ALA A 343 -5.03 16.60 16.21
N LYS A 344 -5.20 17.93 16.22
CA LYS A 344 -5.29 18.79 15.02
C LYS A 344 -3.97 18.94 14.26
N GLN A 345 -2.83 18.83 14.95
CA GLN A 345 -1.50 18.89 14.34
C GLN A 345 -1.11 17.58 13.66
N PHE A 346 -1.45 16.44 14.28
CA PHE A 346 -1.17 15.11 13.73
C PHE A 346 -2.20 14.64 12.69
N LEU A 347 -3.30 15.38 12.53
CA LEU A 347 -4.20 15.27 11.40
C LEU A 347 -3.43 15.52 10.10
N PRO A 348 -3.35 14.54 9.18
CA PRO A 348 -2.51 14.65 7.99
C PRO A 348 -3.11 15.65 6.99
N LYS A 349 -2.75 16.93 7.12
CA LYS A 349 -3.17 18.01 6.21
C LYS A 349 -2.52 17.88 4.82
N SER A 350 -1.32 17.30 4.72
CA SER A 350 -0.50 17.28 3.51
C SER A 350 -0.45 15.94 2.79
N LYS A 351 -0.34 14.81 3.52
CA LYS A 351 -0.21 13.49 2.89
C LYS A 351 -1.48 13.05 2.16
N PHE A 352 -2.66 13.40 2.68
CA PHE A 352 -3.95 13.12 2.02
C PHE A 352 -4.30 14.14 0.94
N ALA A 353 -3.89 15.40 1.04
CA ALA A 353 -4.06 16.35 -0.07
C ALA A 353 -3.24 15.91 -1.30
N ILE A 354 -2.06 15.35 -1.08
CA ILE A 354 -1.21 14.77 -2.13
C ILE A 354 -1.79 13.45 -2.65
N ALA A 355 -2.32 12.57 -1.79
CA ALA A 355 -3.02 11.37 -2.21
C ALA A 355 -4.27 11.71 -3.03
N ARG A 356 -5.10 12.66 -2.56
CA ARG A 356 -6.27 13.22 -3.24
C ARG A 356 -5.92 13.93 -4.54
N GLN A 357 -4.82 14.68 -4.60
CA GLN A 357 -4.33 15.29 -5.84
C GLN A 357 -3.78 14.24 -6.80
N LYS A 358 -3.09 13.20 -6.31
CA LYS A 358 -2.63 12.08 -7.14
C LYS A 358 -3.80 11.27 -7.67
N THR A 359 -4.79 10.92 -6.85
CA THR A 359 -6.00 10.21 -7.29
C THR A 359 -6.85 11.04 -8.23
N MET A 360 -7.02 12.35 -7.98
CA MET A 360 -7.68 13.28 -8.92
C MET A 360 -6.91 13.44 -10.23
N LYS A 361 -5.57 13.47 -10.20
CA LYS A 361 -4.74 13.53 -11.40
C LYS A 361 -4.84 12.25 -12.22
N ILE A 362 -4.85 11.08 -11.57
CA ILE A 362 -5.06 9.78 -12.20
C ILE A 362 -6.47 9.67 -12.81
N LEU A 363 -7.50 10.17 -12.12
CA LEU A 363 -8.87 10.25 -12.64
C LEU A 363 -8.97 11.15 -13.88
N LYS A 364 -8.26 12.30 -13.86
CA LYS A 364 -8.23 13.25 -14.98
C LYS A 364 -7.44 12.72 -16.18
N GLU A 365 -6.45 11.86 -15.96
CA GLU A 365 -5.69 11.15 -17.01
C GLU A 365 -6.44 9.93 -17.57
N ALA A 366 -7.42 9.39 -16.83
CA ALA A 366 -8.23 8.24 -17.23
C ALA A 366 -9.58 8.61 -17.90
N LEU A 367 -10.00 9.88 -17.85
CA LEU A 367 -11.22 10.39 -18.49
C LEU A 367 -10.90 11.00 -19.87
N PRO A 368 -11.72 10.75 -20.91
CA PRO A 368 -11.56 11.39 -22.21
C PRO A 368 -11.77 12.91 -22.10
N GLU A 369 -11.05 13.69 -22.92
CA GLU A 369 -11.02 15.16 -22.84
C GLU A 369 -12.44 15.77 -22.93
N GLY A 370 -12.91 16.36 -21.83
CA GLY A 370 -14.15 17.16 -21.80
C GLY A 370 -15.06 16.96 -20.60
N GLU A 371 -14.89 15.90 -19.80
CA GLU A 371 -15.74 15.65 -18.62
C GLU A 371 -15.14 16.24 -17.33
N ASP A 372 -15.93 17.05 -16.62
CA ASP A 372 -15.56 17.61 -15.31
C ASP A 372 -15.52 16.47 -14.26
N PRO A 373 -14.36 16.20 -13.63
CA PRO A 373 -14.23 15.17 -12.60
C PRO A 373 -15.23 15.33 -11.45
N ASN A 374 -15.65 16.57 -11.15
CA ASN A 374 -16.65 16.82 -10.11
C ASN A 374 -18.08 16.43 -10.54
N ALA A 375 -18.40 16.50 -11.85
CA ALA A 375 -19.69 16.11 -12.38
C ALA A 375 -19.85 14.57 -12.44
N PHE A 376 -18.77 13.84 -12.75
CA PHE A 376 -18.75 12.37 -12.71
C PHE A 376 -18.91 11.85 -11.27
N ILE A 377 -18.29 12.52 -10.29
CA ILE A 377 -18.42 12.20 -8.85
C ILE A 377 -19.85 12.48 -8.34
N ALA A 378 -20.50 13.55 -8.81
CA ALA A 378 -21.88 13.86 -8.44
C ALA A 378 -22.92 12.91 -9.08
N GLY A 379 -22.64 12.36 -10.26
CA GLY A 379 -23.54 11.47 -10.99
C GLY A 379 -23.54 10.00 -10.53
N ILE A 380 -22.54 9.56 -9.76
CA ILE A 380 -22.44 8.16 -9.27
C ILE A 380 -23.03 8.01 -7.85
N CYS A 381 -23.21 9.11 -7.13
CA CYS A 381 -23.83 9.13 -5.79
C CYS A 381 -25.34 9.42 -5.81
N ALA A 382 -25.95 9.56 -6.99
CA ALA A 382 -27.39 9.61 -7.20
C ALA A 382 -27.86 8.28 -7.79
#